data_AF-A0A257MF38-F1
#
_entry.id   AF-A0A257MF38-F1
#
_cell.length_a   1.000
_cell.length_b   1.000
_cell.length_c   1.000
_cell.angle_alpha   90.00
_cell.angle_beta   90.00
_cell.angle_gamma   90.00
#
_symmetry.space_group_name_H-M   'P 1'
#
loop_
_entity.id
_entity.type
_entity.pdbx_description
1 polymer ?
#
loop_
_entity_poly.entity_id
_entity_poly.type
_entity_poly.pdbx_seq_one_letter_code
_entity_poly.pdbx_strand_id
1 'polypeptide(L)'
;MKRDSDLNLPPGLEGLADLALDLRWTVRQTTDRIWEMLDAEAWEKTKNPYLILQNVSRARLEAAAADENLTKEIASWQETRCRILERPLAAIKDDLSSVAYFSMEFGLSEALPIYSGGLGMLAGDYLKTASDMGIPITGIGLLYQQGYFRQILSQDGSQLEAFPYNDPETLPIVPARDRDGSRLRVRIVLPGRSLILRVWQANVCRVNLYLLDSNDPMNRPWDRAITANLYSPGQERRLIQEIVLGIGGWNILERLGAEPEVCHLNEGHAAFVVLARAYSFM
;
A
#
# COMPACT_ATOMS: atom_id res chain seq x y z
N MET A 1 -2.41 6.24 -13.18
CA MET A 1 -1.00 6.10 -13.58
C MET A 1 -0.44 7.51 -13.74
N LYS A 2 0.47 7.95 -12.86
CA LYS A 2 1.59 8.74 -13.39
C LYS A 2 2.41 7.68 -14.12
N ARG A 3 2.28 7.61 -15.44
CA ARG A 3 2.99 6.57 -16.22
C ARG A 3 4.48 6.89 -16.20
N ASP A 4 5.30 5.99 -16.72
CA ASP A 4 6.65 6.34 -17.20
C ASP A 4 6.65 7.65 -18.02
N SER A 5 5.53 7.95 -18.71
CA SER A 5 5.33 9.21 -19.44
C SER A 5 5.39 10.48 -18.59
N ASP A 6 5.03 10.44 -17.31
CA ASP A 6 4.96 11.64 -16.46
C ASP A 6 6.29 11.90 -15.75
N LEU A 7 7.12 10.87 -15.56
CA LEU A 7 8.47 10.98 -15.00
C LEU A 7 9.53 11.21 -16.10
N ASN A 8 9.16 11.08 -17.38
CA ASN A 8 10.01 11.28 -18.55
C ASN A 8 11.40 10.67 -18.36
N LEU A 9 11.46 9.37 -18.06
CA LEU A 9 12.73 8.71 -17.72
C LEU A 9 13.62 8.54 -18.97
N PRO A 10 14.95 8.68 -18.84
CA PRO A 10 15.88 8.35 -19.93
C PRO A 10 15.77 6.89 -20.39
N PRO A 11 16.15 6.58 -21.64
CA PRO A 11 16.23 5.21 -22.12
C PRO A 11 17.13 4.34 -21.23
N GLY A 12 16.70 3.11 -20.95
CA GLY A 12 17.38 2.17 -20.05
C GLY A 12 16.91 2.24 -18.58
N LEU A 13 16.07 3.23 -18.22
CA LEU A 13 15.49 3.37 -16.88
C LEU A 13 13.96 3.15 -16.86
N GLU A 14 13.39 2.58 -17.92
CA GLU A 14 11.93 2.42 -18.08
C GLU A 14 11.29 1.63 -16.92
N GLY A 15 12.03 0.71 -16.30
CA GLY A 15 11.51 -0.10 -15.19
C GLY A 15 11.50 0.59 -13.84
N LEU A 16 12.12 1.77 -13.73
CA LEU A 16 12.44 2.36 -12.43
C LEU A 16 11.17 2.84 -11.69
N ALA A 17 10.17 3.34 -12.42
CA ALA A 17 8.90 3.75 -11.81
C ALA A 17 8.11 2.56 -11.28
N ASP A 18 8.04 1.47 -12.05
CA ASP A 18 7.41 0.23 -11.60
C ASP A 18 8.15 -0.36 -10.39
N LEU A 19 9.49 -0.32 -10.39
CA LEU A 19 10.30 -0.80 -9.27
C LEU A 19 10.07 0.02 -8.00
N ALA A 20 9.97 1.35 -8.13
CA ALA A 20 9.71 2.24 -7.00
C ALA A 20 8.33 2.02 -6.35
N LEU A 21 7.36 1.54 -7.12
CA LEU A 21 5.99 1.29 -6.68
C LEU A 21 5.72 -0.17 -6.27
N ASP A 22 6.67 -1.09 -6.51
CA ASP A 22 6.52 -2.51 -6.19
C ASP A 22 7.09 -2.85 -4.80
N LEU A 23 6.19 -3.00 -3.83
CA LEU A 23 6.51 -3.33 -2.43
C LEU A 23 6.87 -4.80 -2.20
N ARG A 24 6.92 -5.65 -3.24
CA ARG A 24 7.45 -7.00 -3.10
C ARG A 24 8.95 -6.99 -2.82
N TRP A 25 9.68 -6.03 -3.39
CA TRP A 25 11.14 -6.04 -3.44
C TRP A 25 11.78 -5.18 -2.35
N THR A 26 11.29 -5.33 -1.14
CA THR A 26 11.81 -4.59 0.00
C THR A 26 13.11 -5.24 0.48
N VAL A 27 14.20 -4.50 0.36
CA VAL A 27 15.54 -4.84 0.86
C VAL A 27 16.12 -6.08 0.20
N ARG A 28 16.56 -5.92 -1.05
CA ARG A 28 17.60 -6.78 -1.62
C ARG A 28 18.80 -5.90 -1.89
N GLN A 29 20.00 -6.38 -1.54
CA GLN A 29 21.27 -5.69 -1.81
C GLN A 29 21.37 -5.18 -3.27
N THR A 30 20.73 -5.91 -4.19
CA THR A 30 20.65 -5.57 -5.62
C THR A 30 19.81 -4.32 -5.89
N THR A 31 18.58 -4.26 -5.36
CA THR A 31 17.68 -3.12 -5.64
C THR A 31 18.06 -1.87 -4.84
N ASP A 32 18.65 -2.02 -3.66
CA ASP A 32 19.03 -0.90 -2.79
C ASP A 32 20.14 -0.06 -3.43
N ARG A 33 21.10 -0.71 -4.10
CA ARG A 33 22.20 -0.06 -4.83
C ARG A 33 21.68 0.91 -5.89
N ILE A 34 20.58 0.59 -6.56
CA ILE A 34 19.97 1.46 -7.58
C ILE A 34 19.61 2.80 -6.96
N TRP A 35 18.96 2.77 -5.79
CA TRP A 35 18.53 3.97 -5.08
C TRP A 35 19.69 4.74 -4.44
N GLU A 36 20.70 4.02 -3.94
CA GLU A 36 21.93 4.62 -3.41
C GLU A 36 22.72 5.38 -4.49
N MET A 37 22.78 4.85 -5.70
CA MET A 37 23.44 5.52 -6.82
C MET A 37 22.70 6.80 -7.25
N LEU A 38 21.38 6.81 -7.14
CA LEU A 38 20.57 7.98 -7.49
C LEU A 38 20.65 9.06 -6.41
N ASP A 39 20.50 8.68 -5.14
CA ASP A 39 20.65 9.58 -4.00
C ASP A 39 20.88 8.81 -2.68
N ALA A 40 22.14 8.56 -2.34
CA ALA A 40 22.53 7.83 -1.14
C ALA A 40 22.03 8.49 0.17
N GLU A 41 22.07 9.82 0.25
CA GLU A 41 21.65 10.55 1.45
C GLU A 41 20.14 10.45 1.66
N ALA A 42 19.36 10.63 0.60
CA ALA A 42 17.91 10.45 0.67
C ALA A 42 17.55 8.98 0.97
N TRP A 43 18.26 8.01 0.37
CA TRP A 43 18.04 6.59 0.64
C TRP A 43 18.30 6.21 2.10
N GLU A 44 19.41 6.66 2.67
CA GLU A 44 19.75 6.38 4.06
C GLU A 44 18.69 6.91 5.03
N LYS A 45 18.16 8.11 4.77
CA LYS A 45 17.20 8.78 5.66
C LYS A 45 15.77 8.28 5.54
N THR A 46 15.37 7.87 4.33
CA THR A 46 13.96 7.67 4.00
C THR A 46 13.59 6.25 3.63
N LYS A 47 14.55 5.47 3.12
CA LYS A 47 14.32 4.13 2.56
C LYS A 47 13.11 4.07 1.60
N ASN A 48 12.82 5.20 0.94
CA ASN A 48 11.66 5.36 0.09
C ASN A 48 12.11 5.57 -1.38
N PRO A 49 12.03 4.52 -2.21
CA PRO A 49 12.50 4.60 -3.60
C PRO A 49 11.66 5.56 -4.45
N TYR A 50 10.35 5.63 -4.18
CA TYR A 50 9.44 6.51 -4.90
C TYR A 50 9.72 7.98 -4.59
N LEU A 51 10.02 8.31 -3.35
CA LEU A 51 10.44 9.66 -2.97
C LEU A 51 11.76 10.05 -3.65
N ILE A 52 12.73 9.15 -3.74
CA ILE A 52 13.99 9.42 -4.47
C ILE A 52 13.70 9.69 -5.93
N LEU A 53 12.90 8.84 -6.57
CA LEU A 53 12.55 8.99 -7.99
C LEU A 53 11.84 10.30 -8.30
N GLN A 54 11.03 10.82 -7.36
CA GLN A 54 10.36 12.11 -7.51
C GLN A 54 11.29 13.32 -7.39
N ASN A 55 12.43 13.19 -6.70
CA ASN A 55 13.31 14.31 -6.36
C ASN A 55 14.68 14.26 -7.06
N VAL A 56 15.04 13.14 -7.68
CA VAL A 56 16.31 12.99 -8.38
C VAL A 56 16.40 13.93 -9.58
N SER A 57 17.56 14.55 -9.77
CA SER A 57 17.78 15.47 -10.88
C SER A 57 17.91 14.74 -12.21
N ARG A 58 17.54 15.42 -13.30
CA ARG A 58 17.69 14.89 -14.67
C ARG A 58 19.13 14.47 -14.98
N ALA A 59 20.11 15.26 -14.56
CA ALA A 59 21.52 14.95 -14.77
C ALA A 59 21.96 13.64 -14.08
N ARG A 60 21.43 13.35 -12.88
CA ARG A 60 21.70 12.08 -12.18
C ARG A 60 21.01 10.91 -12.86
N LEU A 61 19.78 11.09 -13.35
CA LEU A 61 19.09 10.06 -14.15
C LEU A 61 19.86 9.75 -15.44
N GLU A 62 20.40 10.76 -16.13
CA GLU A 62 21.20 10.57 -17.34
C GLU A 62 22.54 9.88 -17.04
N ALA A 63 23.20 10.23 -15.93
CA ALA A 63 24.40 9.52 -15.48
C ALA A 63 24.11 8.05 -15.12
N ALA A 64 22.99 7.79 -14.44
CA ALA A 64 22.54 6.44 -14.12
C ALA A 64 22.21 5.63 -15.38
N ALA A 65 21.58 6.25 -16.38
CA ALA A 65 21.29 5.62 -17.67
C ALA A 65 22.56 5.28 -18.48
N ALA A 66 23.67 5.97 -18.23
CA ALA A 66 24.97 5.66 -18.84
C ALA A 66 25.70 4.49 -18.17
N ASP A 67 25.28 4.05 -16.98
CA ASP A 67 25.84 2.88 -16.31
C ASP A 67 25.25 1.59 -16.88
N GLU A 68 26.05 0.87 -17.66
CA GLU A 68 25.64 -0.40 -18.27
C GLU A 68 25.27 -1.48 -17.24
N ASN A 69 25.89 -1.49 -16.06
CA ASN A 69 25.58 -2.49 -15.04
C ASN A 69 24.21 -2.21 -14.43
N LEU A 70 23.92 -0.93 -14.15
CA LEU A 70 22.65 -0.50 -13.58
C LEU A 70 21.48 -0.78 -14.53
N THR A 71 21.64 -0.41 -15.81
CA THR A 71 20.62 -0.65 -16.83
C THR A 71 20.36 -2.14 -17.05
N LYS A 72 21.41 -2.99 -17.05
CA LYS A 72 21.26 -4.45 -17.09
C LYS A 72 20.53 -4.99 -15.86
N GLU A 73 20.79 -4.43 -14.68
CA GLU A 73 20.12 -4.84 -13.44
C GLU A 73 18.63 -4.49 -13.45
N ILE A 74 18.27 -3.28 -13.89
CA ILE A 74 16.87 -2.85 -14.05
C ILE A 74 16.16 -3.73 -15.09
N ALA A 75 16.79 -4.00 -16.24
CA ALA A 75 16.22 -4.85 -17.27
C ALA A 75 15.99 -6.30 -16.79
N SER A 76 16.97 -6.87 -16.06
CA SER A 76 16.85 -8.21 -15.45
C SER A 76 15.70 -8.27 -14.44
N TRP A 77 15.53 -7.21 -13.64
CA TRP A 77 14.39 -7.08 -12.74
C TRP A 77 13.06 -7.01 -13.49
N GLN A 78 12.97 -6.18 -14.54
CA GLN A 78 11.75 -6.08 -15.36
C GLN A 78 11.39 -7.42 -15.98
N GLU A 79 12.36 -8.13 -16.56
CA GLU A 79 12.13 -9.45 -17.15
C GLU A 79 11.64 -10.44 -16.10
N THR A 80 12.24 -10.45 -14.91
CA THR A 80 11.81 -11.30 -13.79
C THR A 80 10.37 -10.97 -13.38
N ARG A 81 10.03 -9.69 -13.27
CA ARG A 81 8.67 -9.24 -12.94
C ARG A 81 7.66 -9.66 -14.01
N CYS A 82 7.96 -9.44 -15.29
CA CYS A 82 7.10 -9.86 -16.40
C CYS A 82 6.84 -11.38 -16.36
N ARG A 83 7.90 -12.19 -16.18
CA ARG A 83 7.76 -13.66 -16.05
C ARG A 83 6.86 -14.06 -14.88
N ILE A 84 6.93 -13.34 -13.75
CA ILE A 84 6.06 -13.61 -12.57
C ILE A 84 4.60 -13.27 -12.88
N LEU A 85 4.35 -12.15 -13.56
CA LEU A 85 3.02 -11.65 -13.90
C LEU A 85 2.35 -12.47 -15.02
N GLU A 86 3.12 -12.98 -15.97
CA GLU A 86 2.63 -13.85 -17.05
C GLU A 86 2.35 -15.28 -16.57
N ARG A 87 2.97 -15.70 -15.47
CA ARG A 87 2.72 -17.02 -14.88
C ARG A 87 1.28 -17.11 -14.40
N PRO A 88 0.53 -18.15 -14.78
CA PRO A 88 -0.83 -18.34 -14.29
C PRO A 88 -0.84 -18.42 -12.76
N LEU A 89 -1.97 -18.03 -12.17
CA LEU A 89 -2.22 -18.25 -10.75
C LEU A 89 -2.00 -19.73 -10.42
N ALA A 90 -1.50 -20.01 -9.22
CA ALA A 90 -1.31 -21.38 -8.80
C ALA A 90 -2.64 -22.13 -8.84
N ALA A 91 -2.61 -23.34 -9.38
CA ALA A 91 -3.68 -24.31 -9.17
C ALA A 91 -3.65 -24.71 -7.69
N ILE A 92 -4.42 -24.01 -6.87
CA ILE A 92 -4.63 -24.37 -5.47
C ILE A 92 -5.63 -25.53 -5.46
N LYS A 93 -5.41 -26.48 -4.56
CA LYS A 93 -6.37 -27.54 -4.29
C LYS A 93 -7.73 -26.90 -3.97
N ASP A 94 -8.80 -27.39 -4.60
CA ASP A 94 -10.19 -26.92 -4.46
C ASP A 94 -10.59 -25.65 -5.27
N ASP A 95 -9.87 -25.31 -6.35
CA ASP A 95 -10.25 -24.26 -7.33
C ASP A 95 -10.45 -22.85 -6.74
N LEU A 96 -9.79 -22.53 -5.62
CA LEU A 96 -9.88 -21.21 -4.98
C LEU A 96 -9.46 -20.09 -5.95
N SER A 97 -10.43 -19.26 -6.34
CA SER A 97 -10.27 -18.25 -7.39
C SER A 97 -10.10 -16.83 -6.85
N SER A 98 -10.53 -16.55 -5.62
CA SER A 98 -10.48 -15.20 -5.04
C SER A 98 -10.51 -15.18 -3.51
N VAL A 99 -9.56 -14.48 -2.90
CA VAL A 99 -9.46 -14.25 -1.45
C VAL A 99 -9.34 -12.76 -1.16
N ALA A 100 -10.11 -12.27 -0.20
CA ALA A 100 -9.94 -10.93 0.36
C ALA A 100 -9.35 -11.01 1.77
N TYR A 101 -8.20 -10.36 1.98
CA TYR A 101 -7.47 -10.36 3.26
C TYR A 101 -7.59 -8.99 3.93
N PHE A 102 -8.31 -8.95 5.05
CA PHE A 102 -8.58 -7.71 5.79
C PHE A 102 -7.63 -7.59 6.98
N SER A 103 -6.95 -6.46 7.09
CA SER A 103 -6.15 -6.14 8.27
C SER A 103 -6.07 -4.65 8.55
N MET A 104 -5.94 -4.31 9.84
CA MET A 104 -5.68 -2.94 10.28
C MET A 104 -4.27 -2.48 9.91
N GLU A 105 -3.32 -3.38 9.69
CA GLU A 105 -1.92 -3.03 9.45
C GLU A 105 -1.23 -3.96 8.45
N PHE A 106 -0.26 -3.43 7.71
CA PHE A 106 0.55 -4.18 6.75
C PHE A 106 2.02 -3.74 6.81
N GLY A 107 2.88 -4.65 7.27
CA GLY A 107 4.33 -4.50 7.33
C GLY A 107 4.98 -4.88 6.01
N LEU A 108 4.89 -3.98 5.02
CA LEU A 108 5.46 -4.22 3.69
C LEU A 108 6.86 -3.64 3.56
N SER A 109 7.00 -2.33 3.78
CA SER A 109 8.23 -1.55 3.59
C SER A 109 8.24 -0.38 4.57
N GLU A 110 9.42 0.09 4.96
CA GLU A 110 9.59 1.36 5.68
C GLU A 110 9.02 2.55 4.89
N ALA A 111 9.03 2.47 3.56
CA ALA A 111 8.46 3.47 2.66
C ALA A 111 6.92 3.61 2.79
N LEU A 112 6.24 2.64 3.41
CA LEU A 112 4.80 2.65 3.64
C LEU A 112 4.51 2.30 5.12
N PRO A 113 4.66 3.27 6.05
CA PRO A 113 4.61 3.02 7.49
C PRO A 113 3.17 2.92 8.02
N ILE A 114 2.49 1.82 7.65
CA ILE A 114 1.09 1.50 8.02
C ILE A 114 0.98 0.30 8.96
N TYR A 115 1.99 0.06 9.79
CA TYR A 115 2.04 -1.04 10.75
C TYR A 115 2.73 -0.63 12.05
N SER A 116 2.50 -1.40 13.11
CA SER A 116 3.11 -1.20 14.42
C SER A 116 3.89 -2.41 14.94
N GLY A 117 3.50 -3.64 14.61
CA GLY A 117 4.13 -4.83 15.18
C GLY A 117 3.97 -6.10 14.35
N GLY A 118 4.03 -7.24 15.05
CA GLY A 118 4.08 -8.57 14.42
C GLY A 118 2.85 -8.94 13.60
N LEU A 119 1.66 -8.44 13.97
CA LEU A 119 0.42 -8.68 13.23
C LEU A 119 0.50 -8.08 11.80
N GLY A 120 1.02 -6.86 11.69
CA GLY A 120 1.26 -6.18 10.44
C GLY A 120 2.38 -6.85 9.64
N MET A 121 3.48 -7.23 10.27
CA MET A 121 4.56 -7.98 9.60
C MET A 121 4.03 -9.28 8.99
N LEU A 122 3.23 -10.04 9.74
CA LEU A 122 2.60 -11.27 9.26
C LEU A 122 1.68 -10.99 8.06
N ALA A 123 0.85 -9.94 8.13
CA ALA A 123 -0.02 -9.55 7.02
C ALA A 123 0.78 -9.18 5.76
N GLY A 124 1.90 -8.46 5.92
CA GLY A 124 2.80 -8.12 4.82
C GLY A 124 3.46 -9.35 4.20
N ASP A 125 3.97 -10.27 5.02
CA ASP A 125 4.57 -11.52 4.58
C ASP A 125 3.56 -12.43 3.87
N TYR A 126 2.30 -12.41 4.29
CA TYR A 126 1.22 -13.13 3.60
C TYR A 126 1.02 -12.59 2.18
N LEU A 127 0.98 -11.27 1.99
CA LEU A 127 0.84 -10.68 0.66
C LEU A 127 2.06 -10.99 -0.22
N LYS A 128 3.29 -10.92 0.32
CA LYS A 128 4.52 -11.25 -0.41
C LYS A 128 4.56 -12.73 -0.79
N THR A 129 4.24 -13.62 0.14
CA THR A 129 4.20 -15.08 -0.10
C THR A 129 3.10 -15.45 -1.09
N ALA A 130 1.91 -14.86 -0.98
CA ALA A 130 0.84 -15.05 -1.95
C ALA A 130 1.26 -14.57 -3.35
N SER A 131 2.02 -13.48 -3.42
CA SER A 131 2.59 -13.03 -4.69
C SER A 131 3.63 -14.00 -5.26
N ASP A 132 4.44 -14.64 -4.42
CA ASP A 132 5.44 -15.62 -4.89
C ASP A 132 4.79 -16.92 -5.37
N MET A 133 3.77 -17.35 -4.64
CA MET A 133 3.05 -18.59 -4.90
C MET A 133 2.00 -18.44 -6.00
N GLY A 134 1.57 -17.22 -6.34
CA GLY A 134 0.50 -17.01 -7.31
C GLY A 134 -0.90 -17.26 -6.76
N ILE A 135 -1.12 -16.95 -5.49
CA ILE A 135 -2.43 -17.06 -4.84
C ILE A 135 -3.26 -15.81 -5.18
N PRO A 136 -4.56 -15.94 -5.57
CA PRO A 136 -5.41 -14.80 -5.94
C PRO A 136 -5.92 -14.04 -4.71
N ILE A 137 -5.01 -13.39 -3.99
CA ILE A 137 -5.33 -12.60 -2.81
C ILE A 137 -5.40 -11.11 -3.15
N THR A 138 -6.37 -10.43 -2.55
CA THR A 138 -6.48 -8.97 -2.52
C THR A 138 -6.40 -8.50 -1.07
N GLY A 139 -5.45 -7.64 -0.74
CA GLY A 139 -5.34 -7.03 0.58
C GLY A 139 -6.29 -5.84 0.73
N ILE A 140 -6.91 -5.69 1.89
CA ILE A 140 -7.76 -4.56 2.27
C ILE A 140 -7.29 -4.03 3.62
N GLY A 141 -6.99 -2.74 3.69
CA GLY A 141 -6.50 -2.08 4.89
C GLY A 141 -6.81 -0.59 4.95
N LEU A 142 -6.19 0.11 5.91
CA LEU A 142 -6.36 1.55 6.09
C LEU A 142 -5.04 2.28 5.77
N LEU A 143 -5.14 3.48 5.20
CA LEU A 143 -3.98 4.36 5.02
C LEU A 143 -3.90 5.34 6.19
N TYR A 144 -2.83 5.24 6.99
CA TYR A 144 -2.64 6.11 8.15
C TYR A 144 -1.81 7.35 7.84
N GLN A 145 -2.35 8.53 8.15
CA GLN A 145 -1.65 9.80 7.95
C GLN A 145 -0.41 9.96 8.83
N GLN A 146 -0.32 9.28 9.96
CA GLN A 146 0.79 9.40 10.92
C GLN A 146 1.35 8.04 11.37
N GLY A 147 0.88 6.95 10.77
CA GLY A 147 1.26 5.60 11.17
C GLY A 147 0.93 5.31 12.64
N TYR A 148 1.82 4.60 13.33
CA TYR A 148 1.77 4.40 14.78
C TYR A 148 2.44 5.56 15.52
N PHE A 149 3.75 5.50 15.73
CA PHE A 149 4.60 6.64 16.09
C PHE A 149 6.05 6.32 15.69
N ARG A 150 6.89 7.35 15.57
CA ARG A 150 8.34 7.21 15.45
C ARG A 150 8.98 7.47 16.81
N GLN A 151 9.68 6.47 17.33
CA GLN A 151 10.40 6.58 18.59
C GLN A 151 11.60 7.51 18.43
N ILE A 152 11.71 8.48 19.33
CA ILE A 152 12.89 9.33 19.50
C ILE A 152 13.39 9.15 20.94
N LEU A 153 14.69 8.93 21.10
CA LEU A 153 15.31 8.91 22.42
C LEU A 153 15.76 10.33 22.77
N SER A 154 15.30 10.82 23.91
CA SER A 154 15.75 12.10 24.45
C SER A 154 17.17 11.99 25.04
N GLN A 155 17.75 13.12 25.45
CA GLN A 155 19.09 13.15 26.05
C GLN A 155 19.19 12.37 27.36
N ASP A 156 18.08 12.20 28.10
CA ASP A 156 18.05 11.43 29.35
C ASP A 156 17.67 9.96 29.16
N GLY A 157 17.50 9.51 27.90
CA GLY A 157 17.12 8.15 27.54
C GLY A 157 15.61 7.86 27.61
N SER A 158 14.77 8.85 27.92
CA SER A 158 13.32 8.70 27.85
C SER A 158 12.82 8.63 26.41
N GLN A 159 11.69 7.93 26.21
CA GLN A 159 11.01 7.86 24.93
C GLN A 159 10.18 9.13 24.67
N LEU A 160 10.39 9.71 23.51
CA LEU A 160 9.54 10.74 22.91
C LEU A 160 8.85 10.15 21.67
N GLU A 161 7.59 10.51 21.49
CA GLU A 161 6.76 10.06 20.38
C GLU A 161 6.64 11.16 19.33
N ALA A 162 7.07 10.86 18.10
CA ALA A 162 6.86 11.73 16.95
C ALA A 162 5.83 11.12 16.00
N PHE A 163 4.96 11.97 15.44
CA PHE A 163 3.90 11.58 14.52
C PHE A 163 4.09 12.29 13.16
N PRO A 164 5.16 11.96 12.41
CA PRO A 164 5.41 12.56 11.11
C PRO A 164 4.23 12.30 10.17
N TYR A 165 3.88 13.30 9.37
CA TYR A 165 2.80 13.16 8.41
C TYR A 165 3.27 12.40 7.17
N ASN A 166 2.57 11.31 6.84
CA ASN A 166 2.72 10.54 5.63
C ASN A 166 1.87 11.18 4.52
N ASP A 167 2.52 11.92 3.63
CA ASP A 167 1.84 12.46 2.44
C ASP A 167 1.61 11.33 1.41
N PRO A 168 0.35 10.94 1.12
CA PRO A 168 0.05 9.89 0.16
C PRO A 168 0.69 10.07 -1.22
N GLU A 169 0.97 11.30 -1.64
CA GLU A 169 1.60 11.59 -2.94
C GLU A 169 3.11 11.25 -2.97
N THR A 170 3.73 11.03 -1.80
CA THR A 170 5.15 10.66 -1.65
C THR A 170 5.35 9.19 -1.26
N LEU A 171 4.26 8.48 -0.95
CA LEU A 171 4.27 7.06 -0.62
C LEU A 171 4.26 6.21 -1.90
N PRO A 172 4.77 4.96 -1.87
CA PRO A 172 4.75 4.03 -3.00
C PRO A 172 3.35 3.43 -3.25
N ILE A 173 2.36 4.31 -3.39
CA ILE A 173 0.95 3.99 -3.62
C ILE A 173 0.40 4.90 -4.70
N VAL A 174 -0.68 4.48 -5.35
CA VAL A 174 -1.37 5.26 -6.38
C VAL A 174 -2.86 5.35 -6.09
N PRO A 175 -3.58 6.40 -6.53
CA PRO A 175 -5.02 6.42 -6.41
C PRO A 175 -5.63 5.24 -7.16
N ALA A 176 -6.41 4.41 -6.46
CA ALA A 176 -7.16 3.32 -7.07
C ALA A 176 -8.17 3.87 -8.07
N ARG A 177 -8.52 3.08 -9.07
CA ARG A 177 -9.37 3.52 -10.19
C ARG A 177 -10.67 2.75 -10.23
N ASP A 178 -11.73 3.49 -10.57
CA ASP A 178 -13.03 2.93 -10.82
C ASP A 178 -13.11 2.42 -12.28
N ARG A 179 -14.19 1.72 -12.65
CA ARG A 179 -14.40 1.13 -13.97
C ARG A 179 -14.38 2.16 -15.11
N ASP A 180 -14.69 3.42 -14.80
CA ASP A 180 -14.65 4.56 -15.73
C ASP A 180 -13.28 5.27 -15.80
N GLY A 181 -12.27 4.78 -15.06
CA GLY A 181 -10.93 5.36 -14.96
C GLY A 181 -10.81 6.57 -14.02
N SER A 182 -11.90 6.99 -13.37
CA SER A 182 -11.88 8.02 -12.33
C SER A 182 -11.21 7.51 -11.05
N ARG A 183 -10.90 8.41 -10.11
CA ARG A 183 -10.35 8.02 -8.81
C ARG A 183 -11.46 7.34 -8.00
N LEU A 184 -11.20 6.10 -7.56
CA LEU A 184 -12.13 5.34 -6.76
C LEU A 184 -12.35 6.01 -5.40
N ARG A 185 -13.62 6.24 -5.07
CA ARG A 185 -14.08 6.65 -3.76
C ARG A 185 -15.27 5.80 -3.37
N VAL A 186 -15.34 5.42 -2.11
CA VAL A 186 -16.51 4.74 -1.54
C VAL A 186 -17.15 5.61 -0.48
N ARG A 187 -18.46 5.45 -0.29
CA ARG A 187 -19.23 6.15 0.74
C ARG A 187 -19.78 5.12 1.72
N ILE A 188 -19.64 5.39 3.01
CA ILE A 188 -20.33 4.64 4.05
C ILE A 188 -21.28 5.57 4.82
N VAL A 189 -22.38 5.00 5.30
CA VAL A 189 -23.37 5.74 6.09
C VAL A 189 -23.12 5.46 7.57
N LEU A 190 -22.80 6.51 8.32
CA LEU A 190 -22.69 6.49 9.78
C LEU A 190 -23.96 7.11 10.39
N PRO A 191 -24.24 6.89 11.69
CA PRO A 191 -25.34 7.56 12.37
C PRO A 191 -25.29 9.08 12.16
N GLY A 192 -26.29 9.62 11.48
CA GLY A 192 -26.46 11.05 11.22
C GLY A 192 -25.52 11.68 10.19
N ARG A 193 -24.65 10.92 9.50
CA ARG A 193 -23.73 11.48 8.48
C ARG A 193 -23.22 10.44 7.47
N SER A 194 -22.78 10.92 6.32
CA SER A 194 -22.02 10.11 5.36
C SER A 194 -20.53 10.35 5.54
N LEU A 195 -19.73 9.29 5.38
CA LEU A 195 -18.28 9.36 5.34
C LEU A 195 -17.81 8.96 3.93
N ILE A 196 -16.99 9.81 3.31
CA ILE A 196 -16.36 9.54 2.02
C ILE A 196 -14.96 8.98 2.25
N LEU A 197 -14.59 7.90 1.58
CA LEU A 197 -13.29 7.26 1.70
C LEU A 197 -12.60 7.32 0.34
N ARG A 198 -11.41 7.91 0.31
CA ARG A 198 -10.48 7.80 -0.82
C ARG A 198 -9.89 6.40 -0.79
N VAL A 199 -9.60 5.85 -1.97
CA VAL A 199 -8.99 4.52 -2.07
C VAL A 199 -7.65 4.63 -2.77
N TRP A 200 -6.63 4.10 -2.12
CA TRP A 200 -5.28 4.00 -2.64
C TRP A 200 -4.95 2.54 -2.91
N GLN A 201 -4.06 2.29 -3.86
CA GLN A 201 -3.57 0.97 -4.23
C GLN A 201 -2.06 0.93 -4.03
N ALA A 202 -1.61 -0.06 -3.28
CA ALA A 202 -0.21 -0.46 -3.18
C ALA A 202 -0.04 -1.80 -3.92
N ASN A 203 1.08 -1.96 -4.64
CA ASN A 203 1.36 -3.17 -5.39
C ASN A 203 2.40 -4.01 -4.67
N VAL A 204 2.12 -5.29 -4.47
CA VAL A 204 3.08 -6.30 -4.02
C VAL A 204 3.23 -7.29 -5.17
N CYS A 205 3.94 -6.86 -6.21
CA CYS A 205 4.03 -7.49 -7.52
C CYS A 205 2.66 -7.86 -8.13
N ARG A 206 2.16 -9.10 -7.96
CA ARG A 206 0.84 -9.52 -8.48
C ARG A 206 -0.32 -9.16 -7.54
N VAL A 207 -0.03 -8.96 -6.27
CA VAL A 207 -1.04 -8.77 -5.22
C VAL A 207 -1.32 -7.28 -5.07
N ASN A 208 -2.59 -6.91 -5.17
CA ASN A 208 -3.05 -5.55 -4.92
C ASN A 208 -3.48 -5.41 -3.45
N LEU A 209 -3.00 -4.37 -2.80
CA LEU A 209 -3.45 -3.94 -1.48
C LEU A 209 -4.21 -2.61 -1.63
N TYR A 210 -5.49 -2.59 -1.27
CA TYR A 210 -6.30 -1.39 -1.26
C TYR A 210 -6.37 -0.79 0.15
N LEU A 211 -6.09 0.51 0.24
CA LEU A 211 -6.02 1.25 1.49
C LEU A 211 -7.09 2.35 1.52
N LEU A 212 -7.98 2.26 2.51
CA LEU A 212 -9.05 3.23 2.76
C LEU A 212 -8.53 4.44 3.52
N ASP A 213 -8.93 5.62 3.08
CA ASP A 213 -8.44 6.89 3.61
C ASP A 213 -9.60 7.88 3.81
N SER A 214 -9.85 8.26 5.06
CA SER A 214 -10.91 9.18 5.44
C SER A 214 -10.56 10.66 5.23
N ASN A 215 -9.32 11.00 4.92
CA ASN A 215 -8.84 12.38 4.78
C ASN A 215 -9.27 13.04 3.45
N ASP A 216 -10.55 12.92 3.09
CA ASP A 216 -11.16 13.64 1.97
C ASP A 216 -11.61 15.05 2.42
N PRO A 217 -11.35 16.11 1.63
CA PRO A 217 -11.80 17.48 1.94
C PRO A 217 -13.32 17.63 2.10
N MET A 218 -14.13 16.73 1.53
CA MET A 218 -15.58 16.74 1.69
C MET A 218 -16.05 16.21 3.05
N ASN A 219 -15.18 15.54 3.81
CA ASN A 219 -15.49 15.08 5.16
C ASN A 219 -15.28 16.19 6.19
N ARG A 220 -16.00 16.08 7.31
CA ARG A 220 -15.80 16.96 8.47
C ARG A 220 -14.41 16.75 9.08
N PRO A 221 -13.82 17.75 9.76
CA PRO A 221 -12.45 17.63 10.30
C PRO A 221 -12.21 16.41 11.19
N TRP A 222 -13.18 16.05 12.05
CA TRP A 222 -13.07 14.86 12.91
C TRP A 222 -13.22 13.55 12.14
N ASP A 223 -13.99 13.54 11.06
CA ASP A 223 -14.16 12.38 10.19
C ASP A 223 -12.90 12.14 9.36
N ARG A 224 -12.23 13.20 8.90
CA ARG A 224 -10.90 13.12 8.24
C ARG A 224 -9.85 12.50 9.14
N ALA A 225 -10.03 12.65 10.46
CA ALA A 225 -9.11 12.12 11.43
C ALA A 225 -9.34 10.62 11.70
N ILE A 226 -10.41 9.98 11.20
CA ILE A 226 -10.66 8.55 11.47
C ILE A 226 -9.44 7.69 11.12
N THR A 227 -8.75 8.00 10.02
CA THR A 227 -7.55 7.30 9.57
C THR A 227 -6.24 7.98 9.98
N ALA A 228 -6.23 8.89 10.96
CA ALA A 228 -5.01 9.66 11.28
C ALA A 228 -3.88 8.76 11.81
N ASN A 229 -4.15 7.97 12.85
CA ASN A 229 -3.15 7.10 13.48
C ASN A 229 -3.69 5.68 13.62
N LEU A 230 -2.78 4.73 13.51
CA LEU A 230 -2.97 3.33 13.86
C LEU A 230 -3.11 3.21 15.38
N TYR A 231 -4.15 2.49 15.84
CA TYR A 231 -4.44 2.26 17.26
C TYR A 231 -4.49 3.52 18.13
N SER A 232 -5.11 4.58 17.59
CA SER A 232 -5.42 5.78 18.38
C SER A 232 -6.23 5.46 19.63
N PRO A 233 -6.02 6.17 20.75
CA PRO A 233 -6.91 6.08 21.90
C PRO A 233 -8.33 6.54 21.54
N GLY A 234 -9.33 5.90 22.14
CA GLY A 234 -10.75 6.24 21.97
C GLY A 234 -11.55 5.11 21.31
N GLN A 235 -12.54 4.59 22.06
CA GLN A 235 -13.36 3.46 21.61
C GLN A 235 -14.21 3.79 20.37
N GLU A 236 -14.77 5.00 20.30
CA GLU A 236 -15.60 5.41 19.16
C GLU A 236 -14.77 5.48 17.86
N ARG A 237 -13.58 6.09 17.90
CA ARG A 237 -12.71 6.16 16.72
C ARG A 237 -12.30 4.76 16.25
N ARG A 238 -11.92 3.88 17.18
CA ARG A 238 -11.58 2.49 16.88
C ARG A 238 -12.76 1.75 16.25
N LEU A 239 -13.96 1.88 16.81
CA LEU A 239 -15.17 1.28 16.25
C LEU A 239 -15.42 1.77 14.81
N ILE A 240 -15.27 3.07 14.57
CA ILE A 240 -15.44 3.63 13.23
C ILE A 240 -14.33 3.14 12.28
N GLN A 241 -13.09 2.99 12.72
CA GLN A 241 -12.03 2.37 11.91
C GLN A 241 -12.36 0.92 11.52
N GLU A 242 -12.90 0.13 12.45
CA GLU A 242 -13.33 -1.26 12.21
C GLU A 242 -14.51 -1.30 11.22
N ILE A 243 -15.44 -0.35 11.30
CA ILE A 243 -16.52 -0.15 10.31
C ILE A 243 -15.96 0.22 8.94
N VAL A 244 -15.00 1.15 8.89
CA VAL A 244 -14.34 1.57 7.64
C VAL A 244 -13.59 0.39 7.00
N LEU A 245 -12.86 -0.39 7.78
CA LEU A 245 -12.15 -1.58 7.30
C LEU A 245 -13.13 -2.64 6.78
N GLY A 246 -14.15 -2.99 7.55
CA GLY A 246 -15.09 -4.05 7.20
C GLY A 246 -16.08 -3.65 6.10
N ILE A 247 -16.93 -2.66 6.37
CA ILE A 247 -17.98 -2.22 5.42
C ILE A 247 -17.37 -1.43 4.27
N GLY A 248 -16.48 -0.47 4.56
CA GLY A 248 -15.81 0.29 3.51
C GLY A 248 -14.96 -0.60 2.61
N GLY A 249 -14.25 -1.57 3.20
CA GLY A 249 -13.49 -2.57 2.45
C GLY A 249 -14.35 -3.48 1.58
N TRP A 250 -15.51 -3.95 2.07
CA TRP A 250 -16.46 -4.70 1.25
C TRP A 250 -16.97 -3.87 0.06
N ASN A 251 -17.33 -2.61 0.29
CA ASN A 251 -17.81 -1.71 -0.78
C ASN A 251 -16.75 -1.50 -1.88
N ILE A 252 -15.45 -1.55 -1.55
CA ILE A 252 -14.37 -1.51 -2.54
C ILE A 252 -14.42 -2.76 -3.43
N LEU A 253 -14.54 -3.95 -2.82
CA LEU A 253 -14.56 -5.22 -3.55
C LEU A 253 -15.75 -5.25 -4.53
N GLU A 254 -16.95 -4.86 -4.09
CA GLU A 254 -18.12 -4.75 -4.96
C GLU A 254 -17.89 -3.79 -6.12
N ARG A 255 -17.29 -2.62 -5.83
CA ARG A 255 -17.03 -1.60 -6.86
C ARG A 255 -16.03 -2.09 -7.90
N LEU A 256 -14.98 -2.79 -7.46
CA LEU A 256 -14.00 -3.43 -8.31
C LEU A 256 -14.55 -4.67 -9.06
N GLY A 257 -15.73 -5.16 -8.68
CA GLY A 257 -16.30 -6.40 -9.24
C GLY A 257 -15.57 -7.65 -8.77
N ALA A 258 -14.93 -7.60 -7.60
CA ALA A 258 -14.28 -8.74 -6.98
C ALA A 258 -15.30 -9.52 -6.15
N GLU A 259 -15.38 -10.82 -6.39
CA GLU A 259 -16.26 -11.75 -5.66
C GLU A 259 -15.40 -12.74 -4.86
N PRO A 260 -14.92 -12.37 -3.66
CA PRO A 260 -14.07 -13.27 -2.89
C PRO A 260 -14.87 -14.46 -2.36
N GLU A 261 -14.35 -15.66 -2.59
CA GLU A 261 -14.89 -16.88 -1.99
C GLU A 261 -14.61 -16.87 -0.48
N VAL A 262 -13.40 -16.46 -0.10
CA VAL A 262 -12.93 -16.40 1.28
C VAL A 262 -12.62 -14.96 1.68
N CYS A 263 -13.18 -14.53 2.81
CA CYS A 263 -12.74 -13.32 3.51
C CYS A 263 -11.90 -13.77 4.70
N HIS A 264 -10.60 -13.51 4.65
CA HIS A 264 -9.70 -13.74 5.77
C HIS A 264 -9.66 -12.49 6.65
N LEU A 265 -9.97 -12.65 7.93
CA LEU A 265 -9.97 -11.58 8.92
C LEU A 265 -8.73 -11.72 9.78
N ASN A 266 -7.79 -10.78 9.64
CA ASN A 266 -6.64 -10.72 10.53
C ASN A 266 -7.08 -10.07 11.85
N GLU A 267 -7.46 -10.92 12.82
CA GLU A 267 -8.07 -10.58 14.10
C GLU A 267 -9.50 -10.00 14.02
N GLY A 268 -10.10 -9.77 15.20
CA GLY A 268 -11.48 -9.27 15.35
C GLY A 268 -11.73 -7.86 14.78
N HIS A 269 -10.69 -7.11 14.40
CA HIS A 269 -10.82 -5.76 13.85
C HIS A 269 -11.60 -5.71 12.52
N ALA A 270 -11.57 -6.79 11.76
CA ALA A 270 -12.24 -6.87 10.47
C ALA A 270 -13.68 -7.44 10.59
N ALA A 271 -14.22 -7.64 11.80
CA ALA A 271 -15.49 -8.34 12.02
C ALA A 271 -16.68 -7.75 11.24
N PHE A 272 -16.69 -6.44 10.97
CA PHE A 272 -17.75 -5.78 10.20
C PHE A 272 -17.86 -6.25 8.75
N VAL A 273 -16.81 -6.87 8.17
CA VAL A 273 -16.90 -7.48 6.84
C VAL A 273 -17.92 -8.63 6.80
N VAL A 274 -18.10 -9.35 7.91
CA VAL A 274 -19.08 -10.44 8.01
C VAL A 274 -20.50 -9.89 7.84
N LEU A 275 -20.78 -8.75 8.48
CA LEU A 275 -22.08 -8.07 8.36
C LEU A 275 -22.30 -7.50 6.95
N ALA A 276 -21.27 -6.86 6.38
CA ALA A 276 -21.33 -6.30 5.03
C ALA A 276 -21.60 -7.40 3.98
N ARG A 277 -20.86 -8.51 4.05
CA ARG A 277 -21.03 -9.66 3.17
C ARG A 277 -22.37 -10.37 3.36
N ALA A 278 -22.86 -10.51 4.59
CA ALA A 278 -24.19 -11.07 4.82
C ALA A 278 -25.29 -10.18 4.22
N TYR A 279 -25.12 -8.85 4.35
CA TYR A 279 -26.04 -7.86 3.80
C TYR A 279 -26.09 -7.88 2.27
N SER A 280 -24.97 -8.14 1.58
CA SER A 280 -24.94 -8.18 0.11
C SER A 280 -25.72 -9.34 -0.51
N PHE A 281 -26.17 -10.34 0.27
CA PHE A 281 -27.01 -11.44 -0.19
C PHE A 281 -28.52 -11.23 0.02
N MET A 282 -28.92 -10.12 0.66
CA MET A 282 -30.32 -9.77 0.91
C MET A 282 -30.86 -8.82 -0.15
#